data_AF-A0A520Q9H4-F1
#
_entry.id   AF-A0A520Q9H4-F1
#
_cell.length_a   1.000
_cell.length_b   1.000
_cell.length_c   1.000
_cell.angle_alpha   90.00
_cell.angle_beta   90.00
_cell.angle_gamma   90.00
#
_symmetry.space_group_name_H-M   'P 1'
#
loop_
_entity.id
_entity.type
_entity.pdbx_description
1 polymer ?
#
loop_
_entity_poly.entity_id
_entity_poly.type
_entity_poly.pdbx_seq_one_letter_code
_entity_poly.pdbx_strand_id
1 'polypeptide(L)'
;MIKNKKGELNQFVFFYLNCMNKLKLLRSMILTAYHIILLKNILSPSMKWYRNRYFTSITPSQKIHYIIALTCITGSISIQANELQLSIEVGEKLKLSWNSSTVTYNQSANIIPNTQLEISEELKFWKPISKLYKGGFRAKQKVITISIPKANGIRYFRVSSKINLQNASLKNINLVRADLRGANLINANLTQVDLAMANLSGANLSGANLSGANLAEVTLGNVDLTSANLTGAMIAPWFTFPEATYMNTIMPDGSIKTHNSEKKLLVKLYVDGAPTTKLSGKDFSEWDLRGIELQGRDLSKCNFTKTDLRNVKLDQANLSNANLTEANLLGASGFNPNEYSGIILKRTILPDGSLSD
;
A
#
# COMPACT_ATOMS: atom_id res chain seq x y z
N MET A 1 -17.56 -23.66 -8.27
CA MET A 1 -18.36 -23.89 -9.50
C MET A 1 -19.68 -24.54 -9.09
N ILE A 2 -20.83 -24.02 -9.54
CA ILE A 2 -22.13 -24.70 -9.36
C ILE A 2 -22.85 -24.65 -10.72
N LYS A 3 -23.32 -25.80 -11.22
CA LYS A 3 -24.17 -25.92 -12.42
C LYS A 3 -25.64 -25.92 -12.01
N ASN A 4 -26.50 -25.27 -12.81
CA ASN A 4 -27.95 -25.45 -12.64
C ASN A 4 -28.41 -26.79 -13.25
N LYS A 5 -29.68 -27.17 -12.99
CA LYS A 5 -30.29 -28.44 -13.45
C LYS A 5 -30.37 -28.61 -14.98
N LYS A 6 -30.02 -27.59 -15.77
CA LYS A 6 -29.94 -27.65 -17.25
C LYS A 6 -28.49 -27.65 -17.78
N GLY A 7 -27.48 -27.65 -16.91
CA GLY A 7 -26.07 -27.72 -17.31
C GLY A 7 -25.46 -26.40 -17.78
N GLU A 8 -26.20 -25.29 -17.72
CA GLU A 8 -25.70 -23.96 -18.10
C GLU A 8 -24.89 -23.32 -16.96
N LEU A 9 -23.73 -22.75 -17.33
CA LEU A 9 -22.82 -22.00 -16.46
C LEU A 9 -23.34 -20.56 -16.31
N ASN A 10 -24.05 -20.29 -15.23
CA ASN A 10 -24.28 -18.91 -14.80
C ASN A 10 -23.20 -18.54 -13.77
N GLN A 11 -22.29 -17.63 -14.13
CA GLN A 11 -21.32 -17.07 -13.19
C GLN A 11 -21.82 -15.74 -12.65
N PHE A 12 -21.89 -15.67 -11.33
CA PHE A 12 -22.24 -14.48 -10.57
C PHE A 12 -21.08 -13.49 -10.54
N VAL A 13 -21.41 -12.20 -10.64
CA VAL A 13 -20.48 -11.07 -10.50
C VAL A 13 -20.28 -10.78 -9.01
N PHE A 14 -19.03 -10.80 -8.53
CA PHE A 14 -18.68 -10.28 -7.22
C PHE A 14 -17.90 -8.96 -7.39
N PHE A 15 -18.37 -7.92 -6.71
CA PHE A 15 -17.69 -6.63 -6.59
C PHE A 15 -16.83 -6.61 -5.32
N TYR A 16 -15.60 -6.13 -5.43
CA TYR A 16 -14.79 -5.76 -4.26
C TYR A 16 -14.44 -4.27 -4.36
N LEU A 17 -15.19 -3.44 -3.63
CA LEU A 17 -14.84 -2.05 -3.35
C LEU A 17 -14.09 -2.01 -2.03
N ASN A 18 -12.81 -1.64 -2.05
CA ASN A 18 -12.08 -1.35 -0.83
C ASN A 18 -12.17 0.16 -0.55
N CYS A 19 -13.25 0.56 0.12
CA CYS A 19 -13.42 1.91 0.66
C CYS A 19 -13.44 1.81 2.19
N MET A 20 -12.31 2.08 2.84
CA MET A 20 -12.27 2.31 4.28
C MET A 20 -12.08 3.80 4.53
N ASN A 21 -13.17 4.52 4.83
CA ASN A 21 -13.22 5.36 6.03
C ASN A 21 -14.62 5.91 6.37
N LYS A 22 -14.95 5.76 7.66
CA LYS A 22 -16.00 6.34 8.51
C LYS A 22 -17.47 5.86 8.35
N LEU A 23 -17.81 4.90 9.22
CA LEU A 23 -19.16 4.70 9.78
C LEU A 23 -19.69 6.00 10.41
N LYS A 24 -20.88 6.45 9.98
CA LYS A 24 -22.03 6.73 10.88
C LYS A 24 -23.32 7.07 10.10
N LEU A 25 -24.37 6.29 10.41
CA LEU A 25 -25.82 6.45 10.17
C LEU A 25 -26.36 6.32 8.73
N LEU A 26 -26.93 5.16 8.35
CA LEU A 26 -28.31 4.65 8.57
C LEU A 26 -29.40 5.35 7.72
N ARG A 27 -29.72 4.75 6.56
CA ARG A 27 -31.08 4.29 6.15
C ARG A 27 -31.09 3.87 4.68
N SER A 28 -30.67 2.63 4.39
CA SER A 28 -31.30 1.80 3.35
C SER A 28 -30.81 0.35 3.48
N MET A 29 -31.17 -0.30 4.59
CA MET A 29 -31.06 -1.75 4.76
C MET A 29 -32.16 -2.43 3.94
N ILE A 30 -31.85 -2.90 2.72
CA ILE A 30 -32.53 -4.05 2.09
C ILE A 30 -31.53 -4.98 1.35
N LEU A 31 -30.31 -4.56 1.00
CA LEU A 31 -29.42 -5.39 0.17
C LEU A 31 -28.42 -6.33 0.89
N THR A 32 -28.37 -6.36 2.22
CA THR A 32 -27.31 -7.09 2.96
C THR A 32 -27.66 -8.54 3.36
N ALA A 33 -28.88 -9.02 3.14
CA ALA A 33 -29.24 -10.40 3.48
C ALA A 33 -28.83 -11.45 2.43
N TYR A 34 -28.60 -11.06 1.17
CA TYR A 34 -28.26 -12.01 0.09
C TYR A 34 -26.75 -12.30 -0.06
N HIS A 35 -25.88 -11.43 0.46
CA HIS A 35 -24.43 -11.55 0.27
C HIS A 35 -23.71 -12.42 1.31
N ILE A 36 -24.35 -12.72 2.45
CA ILE A 36 -23.72 -13.52 3.53
C ILE A 36 -23.95 -15.02 3.34
N ILE A 37 -25.01 -15.43 2.65
CA ILE A 37 -25.35 -16.86 2.48
C ILE A 37 -24.50 -17.55 1.39
N LEU A 38 -23.96 -16.81 0.41
CA LEU A 38 -23.14 -17.40 -0.66
C LEU A 38 -21.67 -17.69 -0.28
N LEU A 39 -21.16 -17.09 0.80
CA LEU A 39 -19.79 -17.35 1.28
C LEU A 39 -19.65 -18.71 1.98
N LYS A 40 -20.76 -19.35 2.40
CA LYS A 40 -20.74 -20.66 3.07
C LYS A 40 -20.60 -21.85 2.11
N ASN A 41 -20.92 -21.70 0.82
CA ASN A 41 -21.06 -22.81 -0.13
C ASN A 41 -20.02 -22.84 -1.28
N ILE A 42 -18.99 -21.97 -1.24
CA ILE A 42 -17.93 -21.91 -2.27
C ILE A 42 -16.62 -22.63 -1.82
N LEU A 43 -16.55 -23.14 -0.60
CA LEU A 43 -15.44 -23.97 -0.13
C LEU A 43 -15.87 -25.45 -0.12
N SER A 44 -15.16 -26.31 -0.85
CA SER A 44 -15.41 -27.75 -0.90
C SER A 44 -15.11 -28.46 0.44
N PRO A 45 -15.73 -29.63 0.73
CA PRO A 45 -15.69 -30.28 2.05
C PRO A 45 -14.36 -30.95 2.46
N SER A 46 -13.29 -30.80 1.69
CA SER A 46 -12.00 -31.48 1.92
C SER A 46 -10.93 -30.64 2.61
N MET A 47 -11.24 -29.43 3.07
CA MET A 47 -10.33 -28.66 3.93
C MET A 47 -10.47 -29.13 5.38
N LYS A 48 -9.55 -29.99 5.82
CA LYS A 48 -9.30 -30.23 7.24
C LYS A 48 -8.86 -28.91 7.88
N TRP A 49 -9.62 -28.47 8.88
CA TRP A 49 -9.35 -27.29 9.68
C TRP A 49 -8.07 -27.48 10.49
N TYR A 50 -6.94 -26.98 10.00
CA TYR A 50 -5.83 -26.65 10.88
C TYR A 50 -6.11 -25.28 11.49
N ARG A 51 -6.48 -25.29 12.78
CA ARG A 51 -6.48 -24.08 13.62
C ARG A 51 -5.13 -23.38 13.46
N ASN A 52 -5.17 -22.07 13.28
CA ASN A 52 -4.04 -21.15 13.17
C ASN A 52 -3.19 -21.25 11.89
N ARG A 53 -3.60 -20.52 10.84
CA ARG A 53 -2.64 -19.80 9.97
C ARG A 53 -3.21 -18.43 9.61
N TYR A 54 -2.57 -17.41 10.17
CA TYR A 54 -2.73 -16.02 9.81
C TYR A 54 -2.49 -15.84 8.32
N PHE A 55 -3.38 -15.11 7.63
CA PHE A 55 -3.04 -14.50 6.35
C PHE A 55 -1.91 -13.49 6.62
N THR A 56 -0.68 -13.86 6.33
CA THR A 56 0.48 -12.97 6.42
C THR A 56 0.52 -12.09 5.17
N SER A 57 0.54 -10.78 5.40
CA SER A 57 0.75 -9.68 4.46
C SER A 57 -0.27 -9.50 3.31
N ILE A 58 -1.31 -8.71 3.59
CA ILE A 58 -1.84 -7.78 2.58
C ILE A 58 -1.13 -6.45 2.86
N THR A 59 -0.10 -6.14 2.06
CA THR A 59 0.55 -4.82 2.09
C THR A 59 -0.49 -3.70 1.92
N PRO A 60 -0.39 -2.58 2.66
CA PRO A 60 -1.33 -1.47 2.58
C PRO A 60 -1.42 -0.93 1.14
N SER A 61 -2.65 -0.70 0.70
CA SER A 61 -3.04 -0.38 -0.67
C SER A 61 -2.37 0.89 -1.24
N GLN A 62 -1.49 0.73 -2.23
CA GLN A 62 -0.88 1.85 -2.97
C GLN A 62 -1.39 2.05 -4.41
N LYS A 63 -2.50 1.44 -4.83
CA LYS A 63 -3.00 1.62 -6.19
C LYS A 63 -4.52 1.58 -6.20
N ILE A 64 -5.16 2.64 -6.70
CA ILE A 64 -6.57 2.62 -7.08
C ILE A 64 -6.67 1.67 -8.28
N HIS A 65 -6.98 0.40 -8.01
CA HIS A 65 -7.24 -0.59 -9.04
C HIS A 65 -8.71 -0.94 -9.03
N TYR A 66 -9.34 -0.85 -10.19
CA TYR A 66 -10.66 -1.42 -10.43
C TYR A 66 -10.48 -2.81 -11.05
N ILE A 67 -10.98 -3.86 -10.41
CA ILE A 67 -10.91 -5.24 -10.92
C ILE A 67 -12.27 -5.60 -11.51
N ILE A 68 -12.30 -5.97 -12.79
CA ILE A 68 -13.50 -6.47 -13.46
C ILE A 68 -13.30 -7.94 -13.82
N ALA A 69 -14.24 -8.78 -13.39
CA ALA A 69 -14.39 -10.16 -13.84
C ALA A 69 -15.45 -10.19 -14.96
N LEU A 70 -15.09 -10.71 -16.14
CA LEU A 70 -16.02 -10.87 -17.26
C LEU A 70 -16.10 -12.35 -17.63
N THR A 71 -17.28 -12.94 -17.43
CA THR A 71 -17.71 -14.07 -18.25
C THR A 71 -18.46 -13.52 -19.44
N CYS A 72 -18.03 -13.89 -20.65
CA CYS A 72 -18.77 -13.60 -21.88
C CYS A 72 -20.15 -14.26 -21.83
N ILE A 73 -21.15 -13.59 -21.27
CA ILE A 73 -22.57 -13.88 -21.46
C ILE A 73 -23.30 -12.53 -21.63
N THR A 74 -24.08 -12.47 -22.71
CA THR A 74 -24.84 -11.36 -23.28
C THR A 74 -25.40 -10.34 -22.28
N GLY A 75 -25.07 -9.07 -22.47
CA GLY A 75 -25.66 -7.95 -21.74
C GLY A 75 -24.73 -6.76 -21.63
N SER A 76 -25.28 -5.55 -21.82
CA SER A 76 -24.55 -4.30 -21.57
C SER A 76 -24.54 -4.01 -20.08
N ILE A 77 -23.36 -3.89 -19.46
CA ILE A 77 -23.22 -3.51 -18.06
C ILE A 77 -22.47 -2.18 -18.00
N SER A 78 -23.07 -1.19 -17.35
CA SER A 78 -22.47 0.10 -17.02
C SER A 78 -22.19 0.12 -15.52
N ILE A 79 -20.92 0.22 -15.13
CA ILE A 79 -20.51 0.43 -13.73
C ILE A 79 -19.83 1.80 -13.68
N GLN A 80 -20.28 2.63 -12.74
CA GLN A 80 -19.75 3.96 -12.51
C GLN A 80 -19.03 3.97 -11.15
N ALA A 81 -17.71 4.12 -11.19
CA ALA A 81 -16.92 4.65 -10.09
C ALA A 81 -16.33 6.00 -10.54
N ASN A 82 -16.02 6.89 -9.62
CA ASN A 82 -15.68 8.30 -9.91
C ASN A 82 -14.59 8.54 -10.97
N GLU A 83 -13.78 7.54 -11.33
CA GLU A 83 -12.72 7.64 -12.35
C GLU A 83 -12.87 6.64 -13.52
N LEU A 84 -13.84 5.73 -13.48
CA LEU A 84 -13.93 4.64 -14.45
C LEU A 84 -15.40 4.39 -14.82
N GLN A 85 -15.79 4.84 -16.01
CA GLN A 85 -17.06 4.49 -16.65
C GLN A 85 -16.78 3.36 -17.65
N LEU A 86 -17.02 2.13 -17.21
CA LEU A 86 -16.84 0.95 -18.06
C LEU A 86 -18.14 0.67 -18.82
N SER A 87 -18.13 0.83 -20.15
CA SER A 87 -19.20 0.39 -21.04
C SER A 87 -18.76 -0.89 -21.76
N ILE A 88 -19.39 -2.02 -21.44
CA ILE A 88 -19.15 -3.29 -22.13
C ILE A 88 -20.21 -3.44 -23.24
N GLU A 89 -19.80 -3.33 -24.50
CA GLU A 89 -20.61 -3.77 -25.64
C GLU A 89 -20.18 -5.17 -26.04
N VAL A 90 -21.09 -6.15 -25.91
CA VAL A 90 -20.84 -7.54 -26.31
C VAL A 90 -21.10 -7.68 -27.82
N GLY A 91 -20.02 -7.82 -28.60
CA GLY A 91 -20.01 -8.13 -30.05
C GLY A 91 -18.84 -9.04 -30.43
N GLU A 92 -18.35 -9.04 -31.67
CA GLU A 92 -17.16 -9.82 -32.08
C GLU A 92 -15.88 -9.42 -31.32
N LYS A 93 -15.85 -8.20 -30.78
CA LYS A 93 -14.76 -7.65 -29.95
C LYS A 93 -15.35 -7.04 -28.69
N LEU A 94 -14.66 -7.19 -27.57
CA LEU A 94 -14.98 -6.55 -26.30
C LEU A 94 -14.48 -5.11 -26.32
N LYS A 95 -15.37 -4.12 -26.22
CA LYS A 95 -14.97 -2.71 -26.05
C LYS A 95 -14.88 -2.36 -24.57
N LEU A 96 -13.77 -1.76 -24.15
CA LEU A 96 -13.58 -1.20 -22.81
C LEU A 96 -13.27 0.29 -22.93
N SER A 97 -13.98 1.12 -22.17
CA SER A 97 -13.77 2.57 -22.11
C SER A 97 -13.49 3.03 -20.68
N TRP A 98 -12.73 4.11 -20.52
CA TRP A 98 -12.55 4.81 -19.24
C TRP A 98 -12.25 6.29 -19.45
N ASN A 99 -12.49 7.12 -18.43
CA ASN A 99 -12.15 8.53 -18.46
C ASN A 99 -10.89 8.79 -17.64
N SER A 100 -9.88 9.41 -18.27
CA SER A 100 -8.70 9.91 -17.55
C SER A 100 -9.06 11.17 -16.77
N SER A 101 -9.65 10.98 -15.60
CA SER A 101 -10.14 12.04 -14.72
C SER A 101 -9.01 12.67 -13.91
N THR A 102 -9.25 13.87 -13.40
CA THR A 102 -8.24 14.57 -12.58
C THR A 102 -8.30 14.16 -11.12
N VAL A 103 -7.14 14.14 -10.47
CA VAL A 103 -6.99 13.82 -9.03
C VAL A 103 -7.03 15.05 -8.11
N THR A 104 -7.30 16.22 -8.68
CA THR A 104 -7.37 17.50 -7.96
C THR A 104 -8.83 17.96 -7.83
N TYR A 105 -9.14 18.71 -6.77
CA TYR A 105 -10.49 19.24 -6.54
C TYR A 105 -10.80 20.44 -7.45
N ASN A 106 -12.09 20.80 -7.53
CA ASN A 106 -12.57 21.93 -8.34
C ASN A 106 -11.78 23.22 -8.03
N GLN A 107 -11.41 23.96 -9.07
CA GLN A 107 -10.59 25.20 -9.05
C GLN A 107 -9.07 25.02 -8.89
N SER A 108 -8.58 23.79 -8.72
CA SER A 108 -7.15 23.46 -8.80
C SER A 108 -6.70 23.16 -10.24
N ALA A 109 -5.39 23.21 -10.48
CA ALA A 109 -4.83 22.85 -11.78
C ALA A 109 -4.91 21.34 -12.03
N ASN A 110 -5.42 20.95 -13.19
CA ASN A 110 -5.66 19.54 -13.54
C ASN A 110 -4.38 18.70 -13.48
N ILE A 111 -4.42 17.62 -12.73
CA ILE A 111 -3.41 16.54 -12.78
C ILE A 111 -4.11 15.28 -13.26
N ILE A 112 -3.68 14.74 -14.40
CA ILE A 112 -4.22 13.50 -14.96
C ILE A 112 -3.21 12.37 -14.73
N PRO A 113 -3.62 11.21 -14.21
CA PRO A 113 -2.72 10.06 -14.09
C PRO A 113 -2.34 9.47 -15.46
N ASN A 114 -1.18 8.83 -15.52
CA ASN A 114 -0.90 7.87 -16.58
C ASN A 114 -1.83 6.68 -16.40
N THR A 115 -2.47 6.24 -17.48
CA THR A 115 -3.38 5.09 -17.46
C THR A 115 -2.95 3.99 -18.42
N GLN A 116 -3.13 2.73 -18.02
CA GLN A 116 -2.84 1.58 -18.86
C GLN A 116 -3.79 0.43 -18.54
N LEU A 117 -4.39 -0.15 -19.58
CA LEU A 117 -5.18 -1.37 -19.45
C LEU A 117 -4.25 -2.57 -19.28
N GLU A 118 -4.54 -3.35 -18.24
CA GLU A 118 -3.84 -4.57 -17.86
C GLU A 118 -4.83 -5.75 -17.76
N ILE A 119 -4.32 -6.95 -18.00
CA ILE A 119 -5.05 -8.22 -17.94
C ILE A 119 -4.41 -9.18 -16.92
N SER A 120 -5.22 -10.04 -16.33
CA SER A 120 -4.78 -11.17 -15.52
C SER A 120 -5.70 -12.37 -15.75
N GLU A 121 -5.19 -13.59 -15.59
CA GLU A 121 -6.00 -14.83 -15.64
C GLU A 121 -6.39 -15.33 -14.23
N GLU A 122 -5.69 -14.87 -13.19
CA GLU A 122 -5.79 -15.43 -11.82
C GLU A 122 -5.86 -14.35 -10.74
N LEU A 123 -6.21 -13.11 -11.11
CA LEU A 123 -6.16 -11.91 -10.24
C LEU A 123 -4.76 -11.56 -9.69
N LYS A 124 -3.74 -12.30 -10.12
CA LYS A 124 -2.32 -12.14 -9.81
C LYS A 124 -1.53 -11.95 -11.12
N PHE A 125 -0.32 -11.39 -11.04
CA PHE A 125 0.57 -11.19 -12.20
C PHE A 125 -0.07 -10.44 -13.39
N TRP A 126 -0.43 -9.18 -13.16
CA TRP A 126 -1.06 -8.33 -14.17
C TRP A 126 -0.10 -7.95 -15.30
N LYS A 127 -0.55 -8.09 -16.55
CA LYS A 127 0.22 -7.78 -17.76
C LYS A 127 -0.43 -6.64 -18.55
N PRO A 128 0.33 -5.63 -19.00
CA PRO A 128 -0.23 -4.57 -19.83
C PRO A 128 -0.64 -5.10 -21.21
N ILE A 129 -1.82 -4.70 -21.68
CA ILE A 129 -2.35 -5.07 -23.01
C ILE A 129 -2.65 -3.86 -23.90
N SER A 130 -2.37 -2.66 -23.39
CA SER A 130 -2.53 -1.41 -24.13
C SER A 130 -1.26 -0.58 -24.05
N LYS A 131 -1.12 0.40 -24.95
CA LYS A 131 -0.10 1.44 -24.79
C LYS A 131 -0.35 2.24 -23.51
N LEU A 132 0.70 2.82 -22.95
CA LEU A 132 0.60 3.76 -21.84
C LEU A 132 -0.01 5.08 -22.33
N TYR A 133 -1.13 5.48 -21.75
CA TYR A 133 -1.73 6.79 -21.99
C TYR A 133 -1.17 7.77 -20.98
N LYS A 134 -0.30 8.67 -21.43
CA LYS A 134 0.36 9.64 -20.57
C LYS A 134 -0.63 10.73 -20.14
N GLY A 135 -0.73 10.95 -18.83
CA GLY A 135 -1.33 12.12 -18.23
C GLY A 135 -0.26 13.18 -17.94
N GLY A 136 -0.42 13.86 -16.81
CA GLY A 136 0.52 14.87 -16.30
C GLY A 136 -0.20 16.12 -15.80
N PHE A 137 0.61 17.11 -15.43
CA PHE A 137 0.14 18.43 -15.05
C PHE A 137 -0.45 19.17 -16.26
N ARG A 138 -1.65 19.76 -16.08
CA ARG A 138 -2.46 20.45 -17.09
C ARG A 138 -2.80 19.59 -18.32
N ALA A 139 -2.69 18.27 -18.21
CA ALA A 139 -3.14 17.38 -19.26
C ALA A 139 -4.67 17.47 -19.42
N LYS A 140 -5.13 17.34 -20.66
CA LYS A 140 -6.57 17.32 -20.96
C LYS A 140 -7.14 15.94 -20.64
N GLN A 141 -8.29 15.92 -19.98
CA GLN A 141 -9.07 14.70 -19.79
C GLN A 141 -9.46 14.11 -21.15
N LYS A 142 -9.43 12.80 -21.25
CA LYS A 142 -9.80 12.06 -22.46
C LYS A 142 -10.51 10.78 -22.08
N VAL A 143 -11.54 10.46 -22.85
CA VAL A 143 -12.12 9.12 -22.88
C VAL A 143 -11.23 8.25 -23.74
N ILE A 144 -10.77 7.14 -23.17
CA ILE A 144 -9.95 6.15 -23.85
C ILE A 144 -10.79 4.92 -24.07
N THR A 145 -10.84 4.43 -25.30
CA THR A 145 -11.58 3.23 -25.69
C THR A 145 -10.65 2.25 -26.39
N ILE A 146 -10.71 0.99 -25.96
CA ILE A 146 -9.93 -0.12 -26.51
C ILE A 146 -10.86 -1.24 -26.91
N SER A 147 -10.61 -1.85 -28.06
CA SER A 147 -11.28 -3.07 -28.50
C SER A 147 -10.34 -4.26 -28.34
N ILE A 148 -10.83 -5.31 -27.68
CA ILE A 148 -10.08 -6.52 -27.37
C ILE A 148 -10.74 -7.68 -28.13
N PRO A 149 -9.95 -8.50 -28.86
CA PRO A 149 -10.48 -9.70 -29.48
C PRO A 149 -11.06 -10.67 -28.45
N LYS A 150 -12.07 -11.44 -28.85
CA LYS A 150 -12.61 -12.52 -28.01
C LYS A 150 -11.51 -13.56 -27.75
N ALA A 151 -11.40 -14.01 -26.51
CA ALA A 151 -10.52 -15.08 -26.09
C ALA A 151 -11.29 -16.09 -25.24
N ASN A 152 -10.85 -17.35 -25.27
CA ASN A 152 -11.45 -18.41 -24.47
C ASN A 152 -10.89 -18.38 -23.03
N GLY A 153 -11.75 -18.71 -22.06
CA GLY A 153 -11.41 -18.75 -20.64
C GLY A 153 -11.69 -17.44 -19.90
N ILE A 154 -11.54 -17.47 -18.57
CA ILE A 154 -11.77 -16.31 -17.70
C ILE A 154 -10.61 -15.33 -17.85
N ARG A 155 -10.91 -14.04 -17.91
CA ARG A 155 -9.95 -12.94 -17.91
C ARG A 155 -10.42 -11.82 -16.99
N TYR A 156 -9.47 -11.20 -16.32
CA TYR A 156 -9.67 -10.04 -15.47
C TYR A 156 -9.00 -8.84 -16.09
N PHE A 157 -9.69 -7.70 -16.07
CA PHE A 157 -9.16 -6.45 -16.59
C PHE A 157 -9.10 -5.40 -15.48
N ARG A 158 -8.09 -4.54 -15.56
CA ARG A 158 -8.00 -3.31 -14.76
C ARG A 158 -7.35 -2.20 -15.55
N VAL A 159 -7.67 -0.97 -15.19
CA VAL A 159 -6.88 0.19 -15.60
C VAL A 159 -5.94 0.52 -14.44
N SER A 160 -4.63 0.40 -14.66
CA SER A 160 -3.67 0.96 -13.71
C SER A 160 -3.60 2.47 -13.90
N SER A 161 -3.63 3.19 -12.79
CA SER A 161 -3.59 4.66 -12.73
C SER A 161 -2.39 5.06 -11.88
N LYS A 162 -1.48 5.86 -12.45
CA LYS A 162 -0.24 6.30 -11.78
C LYS A 162 0.04 7.76 -12.07
N ILE A 163 0.17 8.58 -11.03
CA ILE A 163 0.51 9.99 -11.18
C ILE A 163 2.02 10.10 -11.43
N ASN A 164 2.42 10.68 -12.56
CA ASN A 164 3.81 10.98 -12.87
C ASN A 164 3.98 12.48 -13.11
N LEU A 165 4.70 13.11 -12.20
CA LEU A 165 5.02 14.53 -12.14
C LEU A 165 6.52 14.74 -11.89
N GLN A 166 7.34 13.77 -12.30
CA GLN A 166 8.79 13.88 -12.22
C GLN A 166 9.28 15.12 -12.98
N ASN A 167 10.14 15.92 -12.35
CA ASN A 167 10.65 17.20 -12.84
C ASN A 167 9.55 18.24 -13.17
N ALA A 168 8.29 18.04 -12.74
CA ALA A 168 7.21 18.96 -13.06
C ALA A 168 7.39 20.29 -12.28
N SER A 169 7.03 21.40 -12.92
CA SER A 169 6.92 22.70 -12.24
C SER A 169 5.48 22.93 -11.78
N LEU A 170 5.30 22.86 -10.46
CA LEU A 170 4.04 23.04 -9.74
C LEU A 170 4.13 24.24 -8.77
N LYS A 171 5.05 25.17 -9.05
CA LYS A 171 5.28 26.36 -8.25
C LYS A 171 4.00 27.20 -8.15
N ASN A 172 3.65 27.63 -6.94
CA ASN A 172 2.49 28.48 -6.63
C ASN A 172 1.14 27.87 -7.06
N ILE A 173 1.05 26.55 -7.20
CA ILE A 173 -0.20 25.87 -7.58
C ILE A 173 -1.03 25.54 -6.34
N ASN A 174 -2.34 25.74 -6.43
CA ASN A 174 -3.30 25.23 -5.47
C ASN A 174 -3.58 23.74 -5.76
N LEU A 175 -3.15 22.87 -4.86
CA LEU A 175 -3.42 21.43 -4.80
C LEU A 175 -4.09 21.03 -3.47
N VAL A 176 -4.85 21.94 -2.87
CA VAL A 176 -5.58 21.69 -1.63
C VAL A 176 -6.47 20.45 -1.80
N ARG A 177 -6.38 19.54 -0.84
CA ARG A 177 -7.07 18.24 -0.80
C ARG A 177 -6.73 17.27 -1.94
N ALA A 178 -5.79 17.56 -2.83
CA ALA A 178 -5.48 16.68 -3.95
C ALA A 178 -5.13 15.25 -3.51
N ASP A 179 -5.57 14.25 -4.28
CA ASP A 179 -5.19 12.86 -4.07
C ASP A 179 -3.93 12.53 -4.89
N LEU A 180 -2.78 12.62 -4.24
CA LEU A 180 -1.46 12.39 -4.83
C LEU A 180 -0.81 11.12 -4.28
N ARG A 181 -1.62 10.15 -3.83
CA ARG A 181 -1.13 8.87 -3.30
C ARG A 181 -0.28 8.15 -4.35
N GLY A 182 0.91 7.71 -3.93
CA GLY A 182 1.85 7.00 -4.79
C GLY A 182 2.40 7.84 -5.97
N ALA A 183 2.22 9.16 -5.95
CA ALA A 183 2.69 10.01 -7.04
C ALA A 183 4.21 10.01 -7.15
N ASN A 184 4.72 9.96 -8.38
CA ASN A 184 6.13 10.23 -8.66
C ASN A 184 6.33 11.74 -8.81
N LEU A 185 6.95 12.39 -7.83
CA LEU A 185 7.27 13.81 -7.76
C LEU A 185 8.78 14.04 -7.67
N ILE A 186 9.60 13.09 -8.13
CA ILE A 186 11.06 13.20 -8.11
C ILE A 186 11.50 14.50 -8.78
N ASN A 187 12.33 15.29 -8.11
CA ASN A 187 12.84 16.59 -8.56
C ASN A 187 11.75 17.60 -8.97
N ALA A 188 10.50 17.42 -8.54
CA ALA A 188 9.45 18.37 -8.84
C ALA A 188 9.70 19.71 -8.14
N ASN A 189 9.38 20.81 -8.81
CA ASN A 189 9.37 22.13 -8.20
C ASN A 189 7.99 22.41 -7.60
N LEU A 190 7.88 22.26 -6.28
CA LEU A 190 6.70 22.48 -5.45
C LEU A 190 6.85 23.75 -4.59
N THR A 191 7.69 24.70 -5.00
CA THR A 191 7.92 25.95 -4.26
C THR A 191 6.59 26.68 -4.07
N GLN A 192 6.27 27.05 -2.82
CA GLN A 192 5.04 27.76 -2.44
C GLN A 192 3.74 27.10 -2.96
N VAL A 193 3.76 25.78 -3.18
CA VAL A 193 2.54 25.02 -3.51
C VAL A 193 1.61 24.99 -2.29
N ASP A 194 0.31 25.04 -2.53
CA ASP A 194 -0.68 24.81 -1.47
C ASP A 194 -1.14 23.34 -1.51
N LEU A 195 -0.68 22.53 -0.56
CA LEU A 195 -1.00 21.11 -0.41
C LEU A 195 -1.83 20.84 0.85
N ALA A 196 -2.49 21.86 1.41
CA ALA A 196 -3.27 21.69 2.62
C ALA A 196 -4.29 20.55 2.47
N MET A 197 -4.34 19.65 3.46
CA MET A 197 -5.20 18.48 3.49
C MET A 197 -5.02 17.48 2.32
N ALA A 198 -3.98 17.61 1.50
CA ALA A 198 -3.72 16.66 0.42
C ALA A 198 -3.30 15.29 0.96
N ASN A 199 -3.42 14.25 0.12
CA ASN A 199 -2.93 12.92 0.46
C ASN A 199 -1.73 12.56 -0.40
N LEU A 200 -0.54 12.48 0.22
CA LEU A 200 0.73 12.13 -0.41
C LEU A 200 1.23 10.75 0.05
N SER A 201 0.35 9.91 0.59
CA SER A 201 0.79 8.61 1.11
C SER A 201 1.46 7.77 0.02
N GLY A 202 2.67 7.28 0.27
CA GLY A 202 3.46 6.50 -0.68
C GLY A 202 4.09 7.31 -1.82
N ALA A 203 3.96 8.64 -1.83
CA ALA A 203 4.55 9.47 -2.88
C ALA A 203 6.08 9.51 -2.78
N ASN A 204 6.74 9.63 -3.93
CA ASN A 204 8.18 9.83 -4.00
C ASN A 204 8.48 11.30 -4.31
N LEU A 205 8.97 12.04 -3.31
CA LEU A 205 9.36 13.45 -3.36
C LEU A 205 10.90 13.61 -3.37
N SER A 206 11.64 12.57 -3.78
CA SER A 206 13.10 12.62 -3.78
C SER A 206 13.62 13.80 -4.61
N GLY A 207 14.45 14.65 -4.02
CA GLY A 207 15.01 15.86 -4.65
C GLY A 207 13.99 16.97 -4.93
N ALA A 208 12.73 16.84 -4.48
CA ALA A 208 11.72 17.86 -4.72
C ALA A 208 12.00 19.15 -3.92
N ASN A 209 11.69 20.30 -4.51
CA ASN A 209 11.77 21.59 -3.83
C ASN A 209 10.39 22.00 -3.33
N LEU A 210 10.14 21.87 -2.02
CA LEU A 210 8.92 22.27 -1.31
C LEU A 210 9.12 23.57 -0.50
N SER A 211 10.09 24.41 -0.85
CA SER A 211 10.35 25.64 -0.09
C SER A 211 9.11 26.54 -0.03
N GLY A 212 8.73 26.97 1.17
CA GLY A 212 7.54 27.77 1.42
C GLY A 212 6.19 27.07 1.13
N ALA A 213 6.17 25.76 0.90
CA ALA A 213 4.93 25.03 0.64
C ALA A 213 4.00 25.01 1.88
N ASN A 214 2.69 25.05 1.66
CA ASN A 214 1.71 24.80 2.71
C ASN A 214 1.41 23.30 2.79
N LEU A 215 1.83 22.65 3.87
CA LEU A 215 1.62 21.23 4.16
C LEU A 215 0.71 21.03 5.39
N ALA A 216 -0.15 22.00 5.72
CA ALA A 216 -1.09 21.88 6.82
C ALA A 216 -2.02 20.66 6.61
N GLU A 217 -2.10 19.78 7.61
CA GLU A 217 -2.96 18.58 7.60
C GLU A 217 -2.72 17.60 6.44
N VAL A 218 -1.58 17.68 5.74
CA VAL A 218 -1.26 16.74 4.65
C VAL A 218 -1.03 15.31 5.19
N THR A 219 -1.42 14.28 4.45
CA THR A 219 -1.12 12.89 4.83
C THR A 219 0.18 12.42 4.18
N LEU A 220 1.22 12.07 4.96
CA LEU A 220 2.56 11.66 4.47
C LEU A 220 2.96 10.21 4.79
N GLY A 221 2.01 9.30 5.00
CA GLY A 221 2.34 7.90 5.31
C GLY A 221 3.21 7.26 4.21
N ASN A 222 4.34 6.64 4.56
CA ASN A 222 5.28 6.04 3.60
C ASN A 222 5.80 6.99 2.50
N VAL A 223 5.93 8.28 2.77
CA VAL A 223 6.48 9.24 1.79
C VAL A 223 8.02 9.17 1.75
N ASP A 224 8.63 9.37 0.59
CA ASP A 224 10.08 9.53 0.46
C ASP A 224 10.46 11.00 0.22
N LEU A 225 11.10 11.63 1.21
CA LEU A 225 11.58 13.03 1.19
C LEU A 225 13.10 13.11 1.03
N THR A 226 13.76 12.05 0.54
CA THR A 226 15.21 12.02 0.32
C THR A 226 15.66 13.24 -0.49
N SER A 227 16.61 14.02 0.05
CA SER A 227 17.17 15.24 -0.57
C SER A 227 16.14 16.31 -0.92
N ALA A 228 14.93 16.24 -0.36
CA ALA A 228 13.92 17.27 -0.55
C ALA A 228 14.27 18.52 0.26
N ASN A 229 13.82 19.68 -0.22
CA ASN A 229 13.97 20.96 0.46
C ASN A 229 12.62 21.47 0.99
N LEU A 230 12.43 21.48 2.31
CA LEU A 230 11.23 21.98 2.99
C LEU A 230 11.45 23.36 3.64
N THR A 231 12.51 24.10 3.30
CA THR A 231 12.82 25.40 3.94
C THR A 231 11.60 26.32 3.95
N GLY A 232 11.20 26.79 5.13
CA GLY A 232 10.03 27.66 5.30
C GLY A 232 8.67 27.03 4.99
N ALA A 233 8.59 25.71 4.75
CA ALA A 233 7.32 25.02 4.56
C ALA A 233 6.52 24.98 5.86
N MET A 234 5.21 25.19 5.76
CA MET A 234 4.31 25.08 6.91
C MET A 234 3.92 23.62 7.13
N ILE A 235 4.50 22.97 8.13
CA ILE A 235 4.13 21.61 8.56
C ILE A 235 3.46 21.68 9.94
N ALA A 236 2.47 20.83 10.20
CA ALA A 236 1.85 20.83 11.53
C ALA A 236 2.84 20.29 12.59
N PRO A 237 2.90 20.84 13.81
CA PRO A 237 3.93 20.50 14.82
C PRO A 237 3.99 19.02 15.22
N TRP A 238 2.90 18.27 15.09
CA TRP A 238 2.82 16.83 15.39
C TRP A 238 3.28 15.93 14.21
N PHE A 239 3.82 16.50 13.13
CA PHE A 239 4.33 15.76 11.97
C PHE A 239 5.64 15.03 12.27
N THR A 240 5.53 13.88 12.91
CA THR A 240 6.54 12.82 12.79
C THR A 240 5.81 11.58 12.34
N PHE A 241 5.66 11.40 11.02
CA PHE A 241 5.27 10.11 10.48
C PHE A 241 6.48 9.19 10.59
N PRO A 242 6.43 8.11 11.41
CA PRO A 242 7.56 7.19 11.56
C PRO A 242 7.96 6.55 10.23
N GLU A 243 6.99 6.41 9.33
CA GLU A 243 7.09 5.77 8.01
C GLU A 243 7.67 6.69 6.92
N ALA A 244 7.77 8.00 7.16
CA ALA A 244 8.34 8.93 6.19
C ALA A 244 9.86 8.81 6.17
N THR A 245 10.45 8.72 4.97
CA THR A 245 11.90 8.63 4.78
C THR A 245 12.50 10.02 4.63
N TYR A 246 13.42 10.38 5.53
CA TYR A 246 14.24 11.60 5.48
C TYR A 246 15.70 11.22 5.25
N MET A 247 16.35 11.72 4.20
CA MET A 247 17.79 11.52 3.97
C MET A 247 18.31 12.77 3.30
N ASN A 248 19.23 13.52 3.93
CA ASN A 248 19.67 14.82 3.43
C ASN A 248 18.50 15.78 3.17
N THR A 249 17.42 15.68 3.96
CA THR A 249 16.22 16.49 3.79
C THR A 249 16.39 17.80 4.56
N ILE A 250 16.24 18.94 3.89
CA ILE A 250 16.26 20.25 4.57
C ILE A 250 14.86 20.47 5.16
N MET A 251 14.79 20.69 6.47
CA MET A 251 13.55 20.90 7.24
C MET A 251 13.09 22.37 7.17
N PRO A 252 11.87 22.69 7.64
CA PRO A 252 11.35 24.06 7.64
C PRO A 252 12.25 25.12 8.28
N ASP A 253 12.94 24.76 9.35
CA ASP A 253 13.89 25.60 10.09
C ASP A 253 15.29 25.68 9.44
N GLY A 254 15.48 25.01 8.29
CA GLY A 254 16.76 24.91 7.60
C GLY A 254 17.69 23.81 8.13
N SER A 255 17.32 23.10 9.20
CA SER A 255 18.09 21.96 9.69
C SER A 255 18.09 20.81 8.68
N ILE A 256 19.18 20.03 8.61
CA ILE A 256 19.24 18.86 7.73
C ILE A 256 18.88 17.62 8.54
N LYS A 257 17.80 16.94 8.14
CA LYS A 257 17.38 15.67 8.69
C LYS A 257 17.81 14.53 7.79
N THR A 258 18.70 13.71 8.32
CA THR A 258 19.12 12.46 7.70
C THR A 258 18.81 11.33 8.64
N HIS A 259 18.05 10.34 8.18
CA HIS A 259 18.01 9.05 8.85
C HIS A 259 19.40 8.45 8.83
N ASN A 260 19.92 8.12 10.01
CA ASN A 260 21.03 7.20 10.11
C ASN A 260 20.65 5.86 9.44
N SER A 261 21.66 5.09 9.05
CA SER A 261 21.48 3.80 8.37
C SER A 261 20.56 2.85 9.13
N GLU A 262 20.56 3.00 10.45
CA GLU A 262 19.70 2.31 11.43
C GLU A 262 18.22 2.66 11.26
N LYS A 263 17.85 3.95 11.26
CA LYS A 263 16.46 4.37 11.07
C LYS A 263 15.92 4.05 9.67
N LYS A 264 16.77 4.03 8.64
CA LYS A 264 16.38 3.53 7.29
C LYS A 264 16.06 2.05 7.32
N LEU A 265 16.87 1.26 8.03
CA LEU A 265 16.60 -0.16 8.22
C LEU A 265 15.30 -0.37 9.02
N LEU A 266 15.06 0.42 10.05
CA LEU A 266 13.83 0.38 10.85
C LEU A 266 12.59 0.60 9.98
N VAL A 267 12.58 1.68 9.20
CA VAL A 267 11.48 1.98 8.27
C VAL A 267 11.29 0.81 7.29
N LYS A 268 12.37 0.26 6.73
CA LYS A 268 12.31 -0.87 5.80
C LYS A 268 11.71 -2.14 6.44
N LEU A 269 12.03 -2.40 7.70
CA LEU A 269 11.49 -3.52 8.47
C LEU A 269 9.99 -3.34 8.76
N TYR A 270 9.54 -2.12 9.06
CA TYR A 270 8.12 -1.81 9.29
C TYR A 270 7.27 -1.88 8.01
N VAL A 271 7.78 -1.39 6.88
CA VAL A 271 6.97 -1.19 5.65
C VAL A 271 6.91 -2.46 4.80
N ASP A 272 8.02 -3.18 4.66
CA ASP A 272 8.16 -4.25 3.65
C ASP A 272 8.61 -5.61 4.23
N GLY A 273 8.88 -5.72 5.54
CA GLY A 273 9.55 -6.89 6.15
C GLY A 273 10.97 -7.15 5.64
N ALA A 274 11.39 -6.39 4.61
CA ALA A 274 12.71 -6.35 3.99
C ALA A 274 13.37 -7.73 3.79
N PRO A 275 12.70 -8.71 3.14
CA PRO A 275 13.08 -10.12 3.20
C PRO A 275 14.48 -10.45 2.66
N THR A 276 15.07 -9.57 1.84
CA THR A 276 16.43 -9.71 1.30
C THR A 276 17.51 -9.02 2.14
N THR A 277 17.14 -8.28 3.18
CA THR A 277 18.09 -7.51 3.98
C THR A 277 18.83 -8.42 4.95
N LYS A 278 20.16 -8.41 4.91
CA LYS A 278 20.99 -9.15 5.87
C LYS A 278 20.89 -8.48 7.25
N LEU A 279 20.40 -9.22 8.25
CA LEU A 279 20.26 -8.71 9.62
C LEU A 279 21.31 -9.28 10.58
N SER A 280 21.82 -10.50 10.32
CA SER A 280 22.84 -11.14 11.15
C SER A 280 23.99 -10.18 11.54
N GLY A 281 24.30 -10.14 12.83
CA GLY A 281 25.36 -9.32 13.43
C GLY A 281 25.03 -7.84 13.59
N LYS A 282 23.80 -7.38 13.27
CA LYS A 282 23.45 -5.97 13.41
C LYS A 282 23.14 -5.58 14.85
N ASP A 283 23.36 -4.30 15.12
CA ASP A 283 22.98 -3.66 16.37
C ASP A 283 21.59 -3.01 16.25
N PHE A 284 20.70 -3.44 17.14
CA PHE A 284 19.33 -2.95 17.33
C PHE A 284 19.11 -2.50 18.78
N SER A 285 20.17 -2.31 19.55
CA SER A 285 20.05 -1.93 20.95
C SER A 285 19.24 -0.64 21.14
N GLU A 286 18.32 -0.66 22.09
CA GLU A 286 17.38 0.44 22.41
C GLU A 286 16.37 0.80 21.29
N TRP A 287 16.30 0.02 20.22
CA TRP A 287 15.29 0.25 19.18
C TRP A 287 13.89 -0.11 19.63
N ASP A 288 12.90 0.53 19.00
CA ASP A 288 11.49 0.13 19.05
C ASP A 288 11.15 -0.69 17.81
N LEU A 289 10.97 -2.00 17.98
CA LEU A 289 10.67 -2.97 16.94
C LEU A 289 9.30 -3.63 17.13
N ARG A 290 8.40 -2.98 17.88
CA ARG A 290 7.09 -3.56 18.22
C ARG A 290 6.28 -3.91 16.99
N GLY A 291 5.70 -5.11 17.00
CA GLY A 291 4.77 -5.58 15.97
C GLY A 291 5.40 -5.92 14.61
N ILE A 292 6.72 -5.84 14.47
CA ILE A 292 7.40 -6.16 13.21
C ILE A 292 7.28 -7.66 12.90
N GLU A 293 7.13 -7.97 11.62
CA GLU A 293 7.09 -9.35 11.10
C GLU A 293 8.52 -9.81 10.73
N LEU A 294 9.11 -10.68 11.56
CA LEU A 294 10.50 -11.18 11.40
C LEU A 294 10.56 -12.70 11.16
N GLN A 295 9.49 -13.32 10.65
CA GLN A 295 9.43 -14.77 10.43
C GLN A 295 10.48 -15.22 9.39
N GLY A 296 11.14 -16.35 9.65
CA GLY A 296 12.13 -16.94 8.73
C GLY A 296 13.42 -16.13 8.56
N ARG A 297 13.65 -15.09 9.38
CA ARG A 297 14.80 -14.18 9.23
C ARG A 297 16.04 -14.71 9.95
N ASP A 298 17.21 -14.46 9.37
CA ASP A 298 18.49 -14.68 10.05
C ASP A 298 18.86 -13.48 10.93
N LEU A 299 18.60 -13.62 12.23
CA LEU A 299 18.90 -12.65 13.29
C LEU A 299 20.10 -13.10 14.14
N SER A 300 20.89 -14.06 13.66
CA SER A 300 22.03 -14.59 14.40
C SER A 300 23.02 -13.48 14.75
N LYS A 301 23.63 -13.54 15.93
CA LYS A 301 24.63 -12.56 16.41
C LYS A 301 24.14 -11.11 16.53
N CYS A 302 22.84 -10.84 16.40
CA CYS A 302 22.33 -9.48 16.55
C CYS A 302 22.39 -9.01 18.01
N ASN A 303 22.57 -7.72 18.20
CA ASN A 303 22.45 -7.06 19.51
C ASN A 303 21.05 -6.45 19.64
N PHE A 304 20.23 -6.99 20.53
CA PHE A 304 18.89 -6.50 20.89
C PHE A 304 18.85 -5.98 22.34
N THR A 305 19.97 -5.49 22.86
CA THR A 305 20.02 -5.02 24.24
C THR A 305 19.01 -3.88 24.45
N LYS A 306 18.12 -3.99 25.44
CA LYS A 306 17.05 -3.00 25.75
C LYS A 306 16.07 -2.70 24.59
N THR A 307 16.02 -3.55 23.56
CA THR A 307 15.10 -3.37 22.44
C THR A 307 13.66 -3.69 22.84
N ASP A 308 12.70 -2.91 22.37
CA ASP A 308 11.27 -3.21 22.51
C ASP A 308 10.80 -4.11 21.36
N LEU A 309 10.61 -5.40 21.66
CA LEU A 309 10.21 -6.46 20.73
C LEU A 309 8.76 -6.92 20.97
N ARG A 310 7.91 -6.12 21.62
CA ARG A 310 6.54 -6.56 21.94
C ARG A 310 5.75 -6.89 20.69
N ASN A 311 5.00 -8.00 20.74
CA ASN A 311 4.15 -8.49 19.64
C ASN A 311 4.88 -8.75 18.31
N VAL A 312 6.22 -8.88 18.34
CA VAL A 312 7.00 -9.27 17.15
C VAL A 312 6.67 -10.71 16.75
N LYS A 313 6.72 -11.04 15.45
CA LYS A 313 6.53 -12.41 14.97
C LYS A 313 7.86 -13.04 14.59
N LEU A 314 8.27 -14.10 15.28
CA LEU A 314 9.58 -14.75 15.16
C LEU A 314 9.51 -16.20 14.65
N ASP A 315 8.36 -16.65 14.13
CA ASP A 315 8.21 -18.01 13.61
C ASP A 315 9.33 -18.35 12.60
N GLN A 316 10.08 -19.42 12.85
CA GLN A 316 11.22 -19.87 12.02
C GLN A 316 12.41 -18.88 11.93
N ALA A 317 12.48 -17.85 12.77
CA ALA A 317 13.63 -16.95 12.82
C ALA A 317 14.83 -17.64 13.50
N ASN A 318 16.05 -17.32 13.05
CA ASN A 318 17.29 -17.79 13.67
C ASN A 318 17.84 -16.73 14.62
N LEU A 319 17.77 -16.94 15.94
CA LEU A 319 18.36 -16.07 16.97
C LEU A 319 19.65 -16.64 17.59
N SER A 320 20.32 -17.58 16.93
CA SER A 320 21.56 -18.17 17.47
C SER A 320 22.62 -17.10 17.74
N ASN A 321 23.21 -17.09 18.93
CA ASN A 321 24.19 -16.11 19.41
C ASN A 321 23.68 -14.66 19.47
N ALA A 322 22.37 -14.42 19.41
CA ALA A 322 21.82 -13.07 19.59
C ALA A 322 21.84 -12.66 21.08
N ASN A 323 21.99 -11.36 21.35
CA ASN A 323 21.95 -10.80 22.69
C ASN A 323 20.64 -10.06 22.94
N LEU A 324 19.78 -10.55 23.83
CA LEU A 324 18.50 -9.93 24.18
C LEU A 324 18.49 -9.37 25.61
N THR A 325 19.65 -9.05 26.17
CA THR A 325 19.77 -8.48 27.52
C THR A 325 18.83 -7.29 27.70
N GLU A 326 17.98 -7.30 28.73
CA GLU A 326 16.99 -6.25 29.03
C GLU A 326 15.97 -5.96 27.91
N ALA A 327 15.86 -6.81 26.88
CA ALA A 327 14.86 -6.66 25.83
C ALA A 327 13.45 -7.03 26.32
N ASN A 328 12.42 -6.56 25.60
CA ASN A 328 11.02 -6.84 25.93
C ASN A 328 10.30 -7.61 24.81
N LEU A 329 10.08 -8.92 25.00
CA LEU A 329 9.38 -9.79 24.05
C LEU A 329 7.90 -10.01 24.40
N LEU A 330 7.30 -9.25 25.31
CA LEU A 330 5.91 -9.50 25.75
C LEU A 330 4.96 -9.62 24.54
N GLY A 331 4.24 -10.74 24.46
CA GLY A 331 3.31 -11.03 23.38
C GLY A 331 3.94 -11.45 22.04
N ALA A 332 5.25 -11.64 21.95
CA ALA A 332 5.90 -12.14 20.76
C ALA A 332 5.44 -13.58 20.41
N SER A 333 5.35 -13.91 19.12
CA SER A 333 5.01 -15.27 18.66
C SER A 333 6.21 -16.01 18.07
N GLY A 334 6.21 -17.34 18.15
CA GLY A 334 7.24 -18.17 17.52
C GLY A 334 8.63 -18.09 18.15
N PHE A 335 8.73 -17.59 19.39
CA PHE A 335 9.97 -17.56 20.16
C PHE A 335 10.04 -18.75 21.13
N ASN A 336 11.04 -19.60 20.97
CA ASN A 336 11.36 -20.69 21.89
C ASN A 336 12.86 -20.67 22.20
N PRO A 337 13.29 -20.28 23.41
CA PRO A 337 14.70 -20.08 23.72
C PRO A 337 15.53 -21.37 23.58
N ASN A 338 14.92 -22.54 23.73
CA ASN A 338 15.59 -23.84 23.61
C ASN A 338 16.00 -24.19 22.16
N GLU A 339 15.48 -23.46 21.16
CA GLU A 339 15.80 -23.68 19.74
C GLU A 339 17.06 -22.94 19.29
N TYR A 340 17.64 -22.06 20.13
CA TYR A 340 18.71 -21.15 19.72
C TYR A 340 20.00 -21.38 20.51
N SER A 341 21.03 -21.90 19.84
CA SER A 341 22.35 -22.04 20.46
C SER A 341 22.98 -20.67 20.76
N GLY A 342 23.51 -20.50 21.98
CA GLY A 342 24.28 -19.31 22.38
C GLY A 342 23.49 -18.01 22.54
N ILE A 343 22.15 -18.06 22.55
CA ILE A 343 21.32 -16.88 22.81
C ILE A 343 21.55 -16.36 24.24
N ILE A 344 21.62 -15.04 24.41
CA ILE A 344 21.80 -14.39 25.73
C ILE A 344 20.48 -13.78 26.15
N LEU A 345 19.97 -14.21 27.31
CA LEU A 345 18.70 -13.77 27.89
C LEU A 345 18.92 -13.30 29.33
N LYS A 346 19.47 -12.10 29.52
CA LYS A 346 19.70 -11.54 30.86
C LYS A 346 18.69 -10.45 31.14
N ARG A 347 17.85 -10.60 32.16
CA ARG A 347 16.79 -9.63 32.51
C ARG A 347 15.83 -9.36 31.34
N THR A 348 15.62 -10.33 30.46
CA THR A 348 14.77 -10.20 29.28
C THR A 348 13.32 -10.51 29.65
N ILE A 349 12.36 -9.68 29.25
CA ILE A 349 10.94 -10.01 29.41
C ILE A 349 10.57 -10.99 28.30
N LEU A 350 10.16 -12.20 28.66
CA LEU A 350 9.77 -13.28 27.77
C LEU A 350 8.34 -13.08 27.22
N PRO A 351 7.93 -13.85 26.18
CA PRO A 351 6.62 -13.68 25.55
C PRO A 351 5.41 -13.78 26.49
N ASP A 352 5.50 -14.61 27.52
CA ASP A 352 4.47 -14.79 28.55
C ASP A 352 4.50 -13.72 29.66
N GLY A 353 5.45 -12.79 29.59
CA GLY A 353 5.65 -11.73 30.57
C GLY A 353 6.56 -12.11 31.74
N SER A 354 7.07 -13.33 31.80
CA SER A 354 8.09 -13.72 32.78
C SER A 354 9.43 -13.02 32.48
N LEU A 355 10.29 -12.88 33.50
CA LEU A 355 11.62 -12.30 33.36
C LEU A 355 12.65 -13.45 33.28
N SER A 356 13.59 -13.35 32.33
CA SER A 356 14.72 -14.26 32.23
C SER A 356 15.87 -13.83 33.16
N ASP A 357 16.66 -14.80 33.60
CA ASP A 357 17.82 -14.59 34.47
C ASP A 357 19.16 -14.79 33.74
#